data_AF-A0A9E1UL71-F1
#
_entry.id   AF-A0A9E1UL71-F1
#
_cell.length_a   1.000
_cell.length_b   1.000
_cell.length_c   1.000
_cell.angle_alpha   90.00
_cell.angle_beta   90.00
_cell.angle_gamma   90.00
#
_symmetry.space_group_name_H-M   'P 1'
#
loop_
_entity.id
_entity.type
_entity.pdbx_description
1 polymer ?
#
loop_
_entity_poly.entity_id
_entity_poly.type
_entity_poly.pdbx_seq_one_letter_code
_entity_poly.pdbx_strand_id
1 'polypeptide(L)'
;MSNVIPFEGSQLPAHLQNANVAETNTALTAGVSASFPVLSIKGKTFTVVQGDTRSIITKSDDPDEPASNVQIVILDANPNLSKVYYDAEYEEGSTAKPTCASDDGKNPLPDSEDVQAKTCATCPHNVWGSGKNARGKACSDARRLAVAPAGQVNEPMLLRVPPASLKPLQEYGVMLAKRGVAFDAVITKIRFEAEESSPKLIFKAIGFLSEQQYADVTEAKADDMVKQIIGTSPMVQSDPTPEPEPEPEPEPEPEPKPKPKPKPKAKAKPKKTEEQAEPPAPSGFGGVADDDDEPNPAQDDEAAGVVNGDEDELDALDALLAGFDD
;
A
#
# COMPACT_ATOMS: atom_id res chain seq x y z
N MET A 1 25.96 -35.21 33.19
CA MET A 1 25.68 -35.12 31.74
C MET A 1 24.27 -34.59 31.59
N SER A 2 24.02 -33.69 30.64
CA SER A 2 22.69 -33.10 30.44
C SER A 2 21.83 -34.07 29.63
N ASN A 3 20.70 -34.51 30.18
CA ASN A 3 19.74 -35.37 29.49
C ASN A 3 18.89 -34.54 28.52
N VAL A 4 19.51 -34.06 27.45
CA VAL A 4 18.81 -33.43 26.33
C VAL A 4 18.11 -34.52 25.52
N ILE A 5 16.79 -34.44 25.42
CA ILE A 5 16.01 -35.31 24.53
C ILE A 5 16.09 -34.71 23.12
N PRO A 6 16.54 -35.45 22.09
CA PRO A 6 16.58 -34.94 20.72
C PRO A 6 15.18 -34.58 20.21
N PHE A 7 15.06 -33.43 19.56
CA PHE A 7 13.79 -32.92 19.01
C PHE A 7 13.23 -33.80 17.88
N GLU A 8 14.11 -34.53 17.17
CA GLU A 8 13.79 -35.44 16.06
C GLU A 8 13.11 -36.75 16.51
N GLY A 9 12.89 -36.94 17.82
CA GLY A 9 12.15 -38.08 18.35
C GLY A 9 10.68 -38.05 17.89
N SER A 10 10.22 -39.13 17.27
CA SER A 10 8.88 -39.25 16.65
C SER A 10 7.67 -39.20 17.60
N GLN A 11 7.88 -38.93 18.90
CA GLN A 11 6.83 -38.79 19.89
C GLN A 11 7.25 -37.81 20.98
N LEU A 12 6.46 -36.75 21.19
CA LEU A 12 6.72 -35.74 22.22
C LEU A 12 6.78 -36.37 23.63
N PRO A 13 7.67 -35.91 24.53
CA PRO A 13 7.66 -36.28 25.94
C PRO A 13 6.27 -36.09 26.57
N ALA A 14 5.84 -37.03 27.41
CA ALA A 14 4.47 -37.08 27.94
C ALA A 14 3.99 -35.80 28.66
N HIS A 15 4.91 -34.99 29.20
CA HIS A 15 4.59 -33.73 29.86
C HIS A 15 4.32 -32.56 28.89
N LEU A 16 4.56 -32.73 27.58
CA LEU A 16 4.33 -31.72 26.54
C LEU A 16 3.11 -32.03 25.66
N GLN A 17 2.55 -33.23 25.74
CA GLN A 17 1.50 -33.72 24.83
C GLN A 17 0.14 -32.99 24.97
N ASN A 18 -0.07 -32.20 26.02
CA ASN A 18 -1.32 -31.47 26.30
C ASN A 18 -1.12 -29.96 26.52
N ALA A 19 -0.01 -29.38 26.08
CA ALA A 19 0.21 -27.94 26.16
C ALA A 19 -0.61 -27.18 25.10
N ASN A 20 -0.96 -25.92 25.35
CA ASN A 20 -1.53 -25.03 24.33
C ASN A 20 -0.41 -24.52 23.39
N VAL A 21 0.13 -25.44 22.59
CA VAL A 21 1.31 -25.21 21.74
C VAL A 21 1.03 -24.16 20.66
N ALA A 22 -0.20 -24.10 20.14
CA ALA A 22 -0.58 -23.14 19.09
C ALA A 22 -0.47 -21.69 19.58
N GLU A 23 -1.12 -21.35 20.70
CA GLU A 23 -1.08 -20.02 21.29
C GLU A 23 0.33 -19.68 21.80
N THR A 24 0.99 -20.62 22.49
CA THR A 24 2.35 -20.42 23.04
C THR A 24 3.38 -20.16 21.93
N ASN A 25 3.31 -20.88 20.80
CA ASN A 25 4.23 -20.65 19.68
C ASN A 25 3.81 -19.46 18.82
N THR A 26 2.55 -19.03 18.85
CA THR A 26 2.13 -17.76 18.22
C THR A 26 2.84 -16.58 18.87
N ALA A 27 3.14 -16.63 20.17
CA ALA A 27 3.96 -15.63 20.85
C ALA A 27 5.43 -15.57 20.36
N LEU A 28 5.91 -16.56 19.59
CA LEU A 28 7.25 -16.56 18.97
C LEU A 28 7.26 -15.92 17.58
N THR A 29 6.10 -15.77 16.93
CA THR A 29 5.94 -15.11 15.62
C THR A 29 5.23 -13.75 15.72
N ALA A 30 4.50 -13.51 16.81
CA ALA A 30 3.93 -12.21 17.16
C ALA A 30 5.02 -11.13 17.17
N GLY A 31 4.83 -10.10 16.35
CA GLY A 31 5.80 -9.00 16.16
C GLY A 31 6.84 -9.23 15.05
N VAL A 32 7.14 -10.48 14.67
CA VAL A 32 8.06 -10.77 13.53
C VAL A 32 7.38 -10.45 12.19
N SER A 33 6.08 -10.73 12.11
CA SER A 33 5.20 -10.13 11.10
C SER A 33 3.82 -9.95 11.70
N ALA A 34 3.37 -8.70 11.88
CA ALA A 34 2.09 -8.39 12.50
C ALA A 34 0.90 -8.60 11.54
N SER A 35 0.66 -9.84 11.13
CA SER A 35 -0.48 -10.24 10.30
C SER A 35 -1.76 -10.37 11.15
N PHE A 36 -2.32 -9.23 11.56
CA PHE A 36 -3.69 -9.18 12.07
C PHE A 36 -4.68 -9.71 11.00
N PRO A 37 -5.84 -10.27 11.39
CA PRO A 37 -6.83 -10.75 10.43
C PRO A 37 -7.36 -9.60 9.54
N VAL A 38 -7.75 -9.91 8.31
CA VAL A 38 -8.28 -8.94 7.34
C VAL A 38 -9.66 -9.38 6.85
N LEU A 39 -10.66 -8.51 6.97
CA LEU A 39 -11.97 -8.70 6.37
C LEU A 39 -11.92 -8.31 4.88
N SER A 40 -11.56 -9.27 4.05
CA SER A 40 -11.56 -9.15 2.59
C SER A 40 -12.99 -9.02 2.06
N ILE A 41 -13.15 -8.14 1.07
CA ILE A 41 -14.38 -7.90 0.31
C ILE A 41 -14.24 -8.20 -1.19
N LYS A 42 -13.15 -8.88 -1.58
CA LYS A 42 -12.86 -9.26 -2.98
C LYS A 42 -13.96 -10.19 -3.50
N GLY A 43 -14.38 -9.98 -4.76
CA GLY A 43 -15.46 -10.79 -5.36
C GLY A 43 -16.84 -10.61 -4.70
N LYS A 44 -17.11 -9.45 -4.07
CA LYS A 44 -18.35 -9.16 -3.31
C LYS A 44 -18.71 -10.25 -2.28
N THR A 45 -17.68 -10.89 -1.72
CA THR A 45 -17.81 -11.94 -0.71
C THR A 45 -17.03 -11.51 0.53
N PHE A 46 -17.62 -11.70 1.72
CA PHE A 46 -16.92 -11.45 2.98
C PHE A 46 -16.02 -12.65 3.30
N THR A 47 -14.72 -12.42 3.45
CA THR A 47 -13.73 -13.47 3.74
C THR A 47 -12.78 -12.98 4.82
N VAL A 48 -12.68 -13.69 5.93
CA VAL A 48 -11.61 -13.46 6.92
C VAL A 48 -10.33 -14.10 6.39
N VAL A 49 -9.24 -13.32 6.35
CA VAL A 49 -7.91 -13.78 5.91
C VAL A 49 -6.94 -13.60 7.07
N GLN A 50 -6.25 -14.66 7.47
CA GLN A 50 -5.30 -14.67 8.58
C GLN A 50 -4.14 -15.60 8.24
N GLY A 51 -2.94 -15.03 8.03
CA GLY A 51 -1.86 -15.74 7.33
C GLY A 51 -2.35 -16.27 5.98
N ASP A 52 -2.05 -17.53 5.67
CA ASP A 52 -2.52 -18.22 4.47
C ASP A 52 -3.98 -18.70 4.56
N THR A 53 -4.60 -18.68 5.76
CA THR A 53 -5.97 -19.17 5.95
C THR A 53 -6.99 -18.16 5.44
N ARG A 54 -7.97 -18.64 4.67
CA ARG A 54 -9.06 -17.85 4.08
C ARG A 54 -10.40 -18.51 4.39
N SER A 55 -11.17 -17.91 5.29
CA SER A 55 -12.50 -18.40 5.67
C SER A 55 -13.58 -17.49 5.10
N ILE A 56 -14.48 -18.04 4.26
CA ILE A 56 -15.65 -17.30 3.77
C ILE A 56 -16.66 -17.22 4.92
N ILE A 57 -17.22 -16.04 5.16
CA ILE A 57 -18.34 -15.90 6.09
C ILE A 57 -19.60 -16.34 5.36
N THR A 58 -20.18 -17.45 5.79
CA THR A 58 -21.42 -18.03 5.24
C THR A 58 -22.64 -17.62 6.07
N LYS A 59 -23.86 -17.98 5.65
CA LYS A 59 -25.08 -17.58 6.36
C LYS A 59 -25.28 -18.41 7.64
N SER A 60 -26.09 -17.89 8.56
CA SER A 60 -26.45 -18.59 9.79
C SER A 60 -27.55 -19.64 9.59
N ASP A 61 -28.31 -19.54 8.52
CA ASP A 61 -29.38 -20.45 8.09
C ASP A 61 -28.94 -21.43 6.99
N ASP A 62 -27.87 -21.13 6.26
CA ASP A 62 -27.26 -21.99 5.24
C ASP A 62 -25.72 -21.88 5.30
N PRO A 63 -25.00 -22.93 5.74
CA PRO A 63 -23.55 -22.90 5.91
C PRO A 63 -22.77 -23.04 4.60
N ASP A 64 -23.41 -23.43 3.49
CA ASP A 64 -22.78 -23.59 2.17
C ASP A 64 -22.88 -22.30 1.33
N GLU A 65 -23.85 -21.42 1.61
CA GLU A 65 -24.00 -20.14 0.90
C GLU A 65 -23.25 -18.95 1.57
N PRO A 66 -22.54 -18.10 0.79
CA PRO A 66 -21.90 -16.89 1.30
C PRO A 66 -22.89 -15.88 1.94
N ALA A 67 -22.44 -15.22 3.01
CA ALA A 67 -23.22 -14.18 3.69
C ALA A 67 -23.39 -12.94 2.81
N SER A 68 -24.64 -12.58 2.50
CA SER A 68 -24.97 -11.34 1.76
C SER A 68 -24.71 -10.05 2.56
N ASN A 69 -24.48 -10.19 3.86
CA ASN A 69 -24.28 -9.12 4.83
C ASN A 69 -23.65 -9.70 6.11
N VAL A 70 -22.88 -8.89 6.85
CA VAL A 70 -22.28 -9.29 8.14
C VAL A 70 -22.53 -8.23 9.21
N GLN A 71 -22.51 -8.65 10.48
CA GLN A 71 -22.72 -7.79 11.65
C GLN A 71 -21.39 -7.57 12.37
N ILE A 72 -20.92 -6.32 12.39
CA ILE A 72 -19.65 -5.92 12.98
C ILE A 72 -19.83 -4.80 14.01
N VAL A 73 -18.86 -4.65 14.90
CA VAL A 73 -18.57 -3.42 15.64
C VAL A 73 -17.40 -2.73 14.96
N ILE A 74 -17.39 -1.40 14.92
CA ILE A 74 -16.23 -0.61 14.48
C ILE A 74 -15.51 -0.15 15.76
N LEU A 75 -14.34 -0.74 16.05
CA LEU A 75 -13.57 -0.46 17.27
C LEU A 75 -12.85 0.89 17.15
N ASP A 76 -12.18 1.14 16.03
CA ASP A 76 -11.58 2.43 15.72
C ASP A 76 -11.39 2.67 14.21
N ALA A 77 -11.06 3.90 13.83
CA ALA A 77 -10.90 4.32 12.44
C ALA A 77 -9.70 5.27 12.26
N ASN A 78 -8.88 5.06 11.23
CA ASN A 78 -7.83 6.04 10.91
C ASN A 78 -8.46 7.36 10.42
N PRO A 79 -8.16 8.53 11.02
CA PRO A 79 -8.67 9.82 10.55
C PRO A 79 -8.15 10.21 9.16
N ASN A 80 -7.06 9.60 8.69
CA ASN A 80 -6.50 9.74 7.35
C ASN A 80 -6.98 8.62 6.40
N LEU A 81 -6.83 8.84 5.09
CA LEU A 81 -7.07 7.81 4.08
C LEU A 81 -5.73 7.15 3.71
N SER A 82 -5.63 5.86 4.01
CA SER A 82 -4.55 5.00 3.55
C SER A 82 -4.48 4.98 2.01
N LYS A 83 -3.28 4.71 1.48
CA LYS A 83 -2.95 4.81 0.06
C LYS A 83 -2.48 3.47 -0.48
N VAL A 84 -2.88 3.14 -1.70
CA VAL A 84 -2.38 1.98 -2.44
C VAL A 84 -2.20 2.35 -3.91
N TYR A 85 -0.98 2.21 -4.44
CA TYR A 85 -0.65 2.35 -5.85
C TYR A 85 -0.18 1.01 -6.43
N TYR A 86 -0.63 0.72 -7.65
CA TYR A 86 -0.13 -0.35 -8.50
C TYR A 86 0.24 0.29 -9.82
N ASP A 87 1.47 0.05 -10.29
CA ASP A 87 1.90 0.46 -11.63
C ASP A 87 1.36 -0.49 -12.71
N ALA A 88 1.34 -1.78 -12.39
CA ALA A 88 0.69 -2.81 -13.20
C ALA A 88 -0.83 -2.61 -13.31
N GLU A 89 -1.40 -3.00 -14.45
CA GLU A 89 -2.85 -3.01 -14.63
C GLU A 89 -3.53 -4.00 -13.66
N TYR A 90 -4.72 -3.66 -13.13
CA TYR A 90 -5.49 -4.61 -12.33
C TYR A 90 -5.95 -5.80 -13.17
N GLU A 91 -5.41 -6.98 -12.87
CA GLU A 91 -5.87 -8.28 -13.37
C GLU A 91 -6.87 -8.91 -12.40
N GLU A 92 -7.96 -9.47 -12.92
CA GLU A 92 -8.94 -10.16 -12.08
C GLU A 92 -8.33 -11.41 -11.43
N GLY A 93 -8.60 -11.59 -10.14
CA GLY A 93 -8.02 -12.67 -9.33
C GLY A 93 -6.63 -12.35 -8.74
N SER A 94 -5.86 -11.40 -9.30
CA SER A 94 -4.47 -11.12 -8.90
C SER A 94 -4.25 -10.87 -7.41
N THR A 95 -3.11 -11.34 -6.90
CA THR A 95 -2.63 -11.18 -5.52
C THR A 95 -1.28 -10.46 -5.47
N ALA A 96 -0.93 -9.70 -6.52
CA ALA A 96 0.29 -8.89 -6.55
C ALA A 96 0.35 -7.93 -5.35
N LYS A 97 1.58 -7.66 -4.87
CA LYS A 97 1.82 -6.57 -3.91
C LYS A 97 1.61 -5.22 -4.60
N PRO A 98 1.23 -4.17 -3.85
CA PRO A 98 1.22 -2.82 -4.39
C PRO A 98 2.63 -2.28 -4.57
N THR A 99 2.87 -1.61 -5.69
CA THR A 99 4.13 -0.89 -5.97
C THR A 99 4.46 0.10 -4.84
N CYS A 100 3.46 0.81 -4.32
CA CYS A 100 3.60 1.66 -3.14
C CYS A 100 2.34 1.63 -2.27
N ALA A 101 2.52 1.57 -0.94
CA ALA A 101 1.42 1.66 0.01
C ALA A 101 1.71 2.69 1.12
N SER A 102 0.66 3.15 1.81
CA SER A 102 0.77 3.95 3.04
C SER A 102 -0.41 3.65 3.95
N ASP A 103 -0.15 3.19 5.16
CA ASP A 103 -1.21 2.88 6.11
C ASP A 103 -1.73 4.13 6.86
N ASP A 104 -0.89 5.14 7.05
CA ASP A 104 -1.23 6.40 7.73
C ASP A 104 -1.71 7.52 6.78
N GLY A 105 -1.56 7.33 5.47
CA GLY A 105 -1.96 8.28 4.43
C GLY A 105 -1.02 9.47 4.23
N LYS A 106 0.12 9.53 4.95
CA LYS A 106 1.09 10.64 4.92
C LYS A 106 2.42 10.23 4.32
N ASN A 107 2.96 9.07 4.72
CA ASN A 107 4.25 8.56 4.26
C ASN A 107 4.12 7.13 3.72
N PRO A 108 4.90 6.75 2.69
CA PRO A 108 5.00 5.36 2.24
C PRO A 108 5.37 4.39 3.37
N LEU A 109 4.92 3.14 3.27
CA LEU A 109 5.43 2.06 4.10
C LEU A 109 6.89 1.75 3.71
N PRO A 110 7.80 1.43 4.65
CA PRO A 110 9.19 1.09 4.36
C PRO A 110 9.38 -0.13 3.45
N ASP A 111 8.41 -1.05 3.42
CA ASP A 111 8.39 -2.25 2.58
C ASP A 111 7.63 -2.07 1.24
N SER A 112 7.39 -0.81 0.84
CA SER A 112 6.91 -0.49 -0.53
C SER A 112 7.97 -0.88 -1.57
N GLU A 113 7.54 -1.53 -2.65
CA GLU A 113 8.42 -2.05 -3.70
C GLU A 113 9.15 -0.94 -4.48
N ASP A 114 8.45 0.16 -4.80
CA ASP A 114 9.03 1.39 -5.33
C ASP A 114 8.34 2.64 -4.76
N VAL A 115 9.10 3.51 -4.13
CA VAL A 115 8.60 4.65 -3.35
C VAL A 115 8.36 5.88 -4.24
N GLN A 116 7.11 6.02 -4.69
CA GLN A 116 6.68 7.04 -5.66
C GLN A 116 6.85 8.50 -5.21
N ALA A 117 6.93 8.78 -3.89
CA ALA A 117 7.28 10.09 -3.34
C ALA A 117 7.58 9.99 -1.84
N LYS A 118 8.38 10.93 -1.31
CA LYS A 118 8.69 11.02 0.14
C LYS A 118 7.46 11.19 1.03
N THR A 119 6.40 11.83 0.52
CA THR A 119 5.12 11.94 1.22
C THR A 119 3.97 11.68 0.24
N CYS A 120 2.88 11.10 0.72
CA CYS A 120 1.68 10.88 -0.06
C CYS A 120 1.03 12.20 -0.52
N ALA A 121 1.22 13.30 0.23
CA ALA A 121 0.78 14.64 -0.14
C ALA A 121 1.48 15.19 -1.40
N THR A 122 2.71 14.74 -1.66
CA THR A 122 3.52 15.14 -2.84
C THR A 122 3.58 14.07 -3.94
N CYS A 123 2.81 12.99 -3.80
CA CYS A 123 2.83 11.87 -4.74
C CYS A 123 2.08 12.20 -6.05
N PRO A 124 2.72 12.06 -7.24
CA PRO A 124 2.08 12.37 -8.52
C PRO A 124 0.87 11.48 -8.81
N HIS A 125 0.81 10.26 -8.24
CA HIS A 125 -0.31 9.34 -8.39
C HIS A 125 -1.49 9.66 -7.44
N ASN A 126 -1.34 10.56 -6.46
CA ASN A 126 -2.41 10.97 -5.53
C ASN A 126 -3.15 12.25 -6.00
N VAL A 127 -2.83 12.79 -7.18
CA VAL A 127 -3.56 13.93 -7.78
C VAL A 127 -4.78 13.45 -8.59
N TRP A 128 -5.83 14.26 -8.65
CA TRP A 128 -6.97 13.99 -9.53
C TRP A 128 -6.57 14.15 -11.00
N GLY A 129 -6.98 13.23 -11.86
CA GLY A 129 -6.55 13.14 -13.26
C GLY A 129 -5.38 12.19 -13.49
N SER A 130 -4.72 11.65 -12.44
CA SER A 130 -3.66 10.65 -12.59
C SER A 130 -4.17 9.24 -12.87
N GLY A 131 -5.42 8.92 -12.54
CA GLY A 131 -6.01 7.60 -12.78
C GLY A 131 -6.24 7.30 -14.27
N LYS A 132 -6.37 6.02 -14.63
CA LYS A 132 -6.55 5.57 -16.02
C LYS A 132 -7.62 6.38 -16.77
N ASN A 133 -7.34 6.78 -18.00
CA ASN A 133 -8.19 7.65 -18.82
C ASN A 133 -8.53 9.00 -18.15
N ALA A 134 -7.60 9.55 -17.35
CA ALA A 134 -7.74 10.75 -16.53
C ALA A 134 -8.90 10.71 -15.51
N ARG A 135 -9.36 9.52 -15.10
CA ARG A 135 -10.47 9.35 -14.16
C ARG A 135 -9.97 9.09 -12.74
N GLY A 136 -10.25 10.02 -11.83
CA GLY A 136 -9.88 9.89 -10.42
C GLY A 136 -8.37 9.95 -10.20
N LYS A 137 -7.88 9.17 -9.23
CA LYS A 137 -6.46 9.06 -8.86
C LYS A 137 -5.94 7.67 -9.23
N ALA A 138 -4.66 7.55 -9.57
CA ALA A 138 -4.04 6.23 -9.73
C ALA A 138 -3.71 5.59 -8.36
N CYS A 139 -3.26 6.39 -7.42
CA CYS A 139 -3.10 6.01 -6.02
C CYS A 139 -4.47 6.02 -5.33
N SER A 140 -4.98 4.82 -5.02
CA SER A 140 -6.32 4.61 -4.47
C SER A 140 -6.40 4.96 -2.99
N ASP A 141 -7.45 5.67 -2.61
CA ASP A 141 -7.79 5.97 -1.21
C ASP A 141 -8.54 4.79 -0.56
N ALA A 142 -8.21 4.44 0.69
CA ALA A 142 -9.06 3.57 1.52
C ALA A 142 -9.10 4.04 2.97
N ARG A 143 -10.26 3.88 3.63
CA ARG A 143 -10.37 4.07 5.08
C ARG A 143 -10.04 2.74 5.76
N ARG A 144 -9.06 2.75 6.67
CA ARG A 144 -8.78 1.60 7.55
C ARG A 144 -9.68 1.69 8.78
N LEU A 145 -10.45 0.64 9.00
CA LEU A 145 -11.25 0.43 10.20
C LEU A 145 -10.73 -0.81 10.93
N ALA A 146 -10.53 -0.70 12.24
CA ALA A 146 -10.53 -1.88 13.10
C ALA A 146 -11.98 -2.27 13.35
N VAL A 147 -12.35 -3.49 12.97
CA VAL A 147 -13.70 -4.01 13.17
C VAL A 147 -13.61 -5.37 13.85
N ALA A 148 -14.69 -5.80 14.50
CA ALA A 148 -14.79 -7.14 15.08
C ALA A 148 -16.20 -7.72 14.88
N PRO A 149 -16.40 -9.04 14.91
CA PRO A 149 -17.73 -9.65 14.85
C PRO A 149 -18.59 -9.18 16.04
N ALA A 150 -19.89 -8.96 15.84
CA ALA A 150 -20.76 -8.40 16.87
C ALA A 150 -20.88 -9.20 18.18
N GLY A 151 -20.49 -10.48 18.19
CA GLY A 151 -20.40 -11.34 19.38
C GLY A 151 -18.97 -11.64 19.86
N GLN A 152 -17.93 -11.17 19.17
CA GLN A 152 -16.51 -11.49 19.44
C GLN A 152 -15.65 -10.22 19.32
N VAL A 153 -15.98 -9.20 20.11
CA VAL A 153 -15.36 -7.86 19.99
C VAL A 153 -13.85 -7.84 20.26
N ASN A 154 -13.33 -8.87 20.93
CA ASN A 154 -11.91 -9.09 21.20
C ASN A 154 -11.15 -9.75 20.02
N GLU A 155 -11.80 -9.94 18.87
CA GLU A 155 -11.17 -10.41 17.62
C GLU A 155 -11.09 -9.27 16.57
N PRO A 156 -10.18 -8.28 16.78
CA PRO A 156 -10.07 -7.15 15.86
C PRO A 156 -9.45 -7.58 14.53
N MET A 157 -10.06 -7.10 13.43
CA MET A 157 -9.62 -7.35 12.07
C MET A 157 -9.67 -6.06 11.23
N LEU A 158 -8.80 -5.97 10.23
CA LEU A 158 -8.77 -4.83 9.31
C LEU A 158 -9.88 -4.94 8.26
N LEU A 159 -10.79 -3.96 8.24
CA LEU A 159 -11.62 -3.67 7.06
C LEU A 159 -11.05 -2.45 6.33
N ARG A 160 -10.63 -2.65 5.06
CA ARG A 160 -10.27 -1.56 4.14
C ARG A 160 -11.53 -1.15 3.36
N VAL A 161 -12.11 0.01 3.69
CA VAL A 161 -13.30 0.55 3.02
C VAL A 161 -12.87 1.31 1.74
N PRO A 162 -13.30 0.87 0.54
CA PRO A 162 -12.79 1.38 -0.75
C PRO A 162 -13.44 2.71 -1.15
N PRO A 163 -12.92 3.43 -2.18
CA PRO A 163 -13.36 4.79 -2.55
C PRO A 163 -14.87 4.96 -2.70
N ALA A 164 -15.54 4.04 -3.42
CA ALA A 164 -16.99 4.05 -3.65
C ALA A 164 -17.84 3.97 -2.36
N SER A 165 -17.24 3.52 -1.25
CA SER A 165 -17.89 3.30 0.04
C SER A 165 -17.58 4.39 1.07
N LEU A 166 -16.66 5.32 0.77
CA LEU A 166 -16.27 6.39 1.69
C LEU A 166 -17.41 7.37 1.97
N LYS A 167 -18.23 7.70 0.96
CA LYS A 167 -19.42 8.55 1.14
C LYS A 167 -20.52 7.86 1.99
N PRO A 168 -20.93 6.61 1.71
CA PRO A 168 -21.80 5.85 2.62
C PRO A 168 -21.30 5.77 4.07
N LEU A 169 -19.99 5.63 4.29
CA LEU A 169 -19.40 5.63 5.63
C LEU A 169 -19.47 7.01 6.30
N GLN A 170 -19.26 8.10 5.55
CA GLN A 170 -19.41 9.47 6.04
C GLN A 170 -20.87 9.78 6.42
N GLU A 171 -21.83 9.41 5.56
CA GLU A 171 -23.26 9.58 5.79
C GLU A 171 -23.73 8.79 7.02
N TYR A 172 -23.19 7.58 7.20
CA TYR A 172 -23.39 6.76 8.41
C TYR A 172 -22.87 7.45 9.68
N GLY A 173 -21.64 7.98 9.66
CA GLY A 173 -21.06 8.72 10.78
C GLY A 173 -21.86 9.99 11.14
N VAL A 174 -22.32 10.75 10.14
CA VAL A 174 -23.19 11.92 10.35
C VAL A 174 -24.56 11.53 10.92
N MET A 175 -25.12 10.39 10.52
CA MET A 175 -26.37 9.86 11.06
C MET A 175 -26.25 9.46 12.54
N LEU A 176 -25.12 8.85 12.93
CA LEU A 176 -24.81 8.55 14.33
C LEU A 176 -24.59 9.80 15.18
N ALA A 177 -23.79 10.75 14.68
CA ALA A 177 -23.52 12.01 15.38
C ALA A 177 -24.81 12.82 15.64
N LYS A 178 -25.75 12.85 14.68
CA LYS A 178 -27.09 13.45 14.85
C LYS A 178 -27.95 12.79 15.92
N ARG A 179 -27.59 11.58 16.38
CA ARG A 179 -28.25 10.86 17.49
C ARG A 179 -27.48 10.98 18.82
N GLY A 180 -26.31 11.63 18.84
CA GLY A 180 -25.44 11.69 20.01
C GLY A 180 -24.75 10.36 20.34
N VAL A 181 -24.58 9.46 19.36
CA VAL A 181 -24.03 8.12 19.56
C VAL A 181 -22.71 7.97 18.80
N ALA A 182 -21.71 7.34 19.42
CA ALA A 182 -20.42 7.02 18.79
C ALA A 182 -20.48 5.67 18.03
N PHE A 183 -19.61 5.48 17.03
CA PHE A 183 -19.66 4.31 16.15
C PHE A 183 -19.23 2.99 16.81
N ASP A 184 -18.46 3.07 17.88
CA ASP A 184 -17.98 1.99 18.74
C ASP A 184 -19.05 1.52 19.75
N ALA A 185 -20.12 2.28 19.96
CA ALA A 185 -21.28 1.87 20.77
C ALA A 185 -22.36 1.10 19.98
N VAL A 186 -22.14 0.78 18.69
CA VAL A 186 -23.20 0.39 17.75
C VAL A 186 -22.88 -0.89 16.96
N ILE A 187 -23.82 -1.85 17.01
CA ILE A 187 -23.81 -3.01 16.12
C ILE A 187 -24.19 -2.54 14.71
N THR A 188 -23.24 -2.71 13.78
CA THR A 188 -23.28 -2.21 12.41
C THR A 188 -23.41 -3.38 11.43
N LYS A 189 -24.53 -3.46 10.73
CA LYS A 189 -24.70 -4.34 9.56
C LYS A 189 -24.06 -3.70 8.34
N ILE A 190 -23.14 -4.41 7.70
CA ILE A 190 -22.61 -4.05 6.39
C ILE A 190 -23.10 -5.02 5.32
N ARG A 191 -23.37 -4.50 4.11
CA ARG A 191 -23.77 -5.26 2.92
C ARG A 191 -23.11 -4.69 1.68
N PHE A 192 -23.05 -5.47 0.60
CA PHE A 192 -22.77 -4.93 -0.73
C PHE A 192 -23.99 -4.23 -1.31
N GLU A 193 -23.76 -3.16 -2.08
CA GLU A 193 -24.79 -2.62 -2.96
C GLU A 193 -24.91 -3.48 -4.23
N ALA A 194 -26.15 -3.75 -4.66
CA ALA A 194 -26.43 -4.78 -5.67
C ALA A 194 -26.05 -4.33 -7.08
N GLU A 195 -26.44 -3.11 -7.44
CA GLU A 195 -26.35 -2.52 -8.79
C GLU A 195 -24.94 -2.04 -9.17
N GLU A 196 -24.05 -1.94 -8.19
CA GLU A 196 -22.69 -1.43 -8.34
C GLU A 196 -21.73 -2.54 -8.78
N SER A 197 -20.95 -2.36 -9.83
CA SER A 197 -19.99 -3.38 -10.29
C SER A 197 -18.87 -3.63 -9.27
N SER A 198 -18.39 -2.56 -8.63
CA SER A 198 -17.36 -2.60 -7.58
C SER A 198 -17.93 -3.10 -6.23
N PRO A 199 -17.09 -3.60 -5.30
CA PRO A 199 -17.53 -4.01 -3.95
C PRO A 199 -17.82 -2.78 -3.07
N LYS A 200 -18.92 -2.08 -3.36
CA LYS A 200 -19.41 -0.94 -2.58
C LYS A 200 -20.15 -1.41 -1.32
N LEU A 201 -19.70 -0.95 -0.16
CA LEU A 201 -20.29 -1.25 1.14
C LEU A 201 -21.32 -0.18 1.55
N ILE A 202 -22.44 -0.65 2.09
CA ILE A 202 -23.48 0.16 2.73
C ILE A 202 -23.57 -0.21 4.20
N PHE A 203 -23.60 0.80 5.07
CA PHE A 203 -23.54 0.66 6.53
C PHE A 203 -24.91 0.97 7.15
N LYS A 204 -25.39 0.11 8.06
CA LYS A 204 -26.66 0.30 8.78
C LYS A 204 -26.50 -0.06 10.26
N ALA A 205 -26.83 0.88 11.13
CA ALA A 205 -26.97 0.62 12.57
C ALA A 205 -28.19 -0.28 12.79
N ILE A 206 -28.02 -1.36 13.56
CA ILE A 206 -29.10 -2.32 13.85
C ILE A 206 -29.37 -2.52 15.35
N GLY A 207 -28.44 -2.12 16.22
CA GLY A 207 -28.62 -2.15 17.67
C GLY A 207 -27.47 -1.42 18.39
N PHE A 208 -27.65 -1.19 19.69
CA PHE A 208 -26.56 -0.74 20.56
C PHE A 208 -25.84 -1.95 21.17
N LEU A 209 -24.62 -1.74 21.64
CA LEU A 209 -23.94 -2.70 22.50
C LEU A 209 -24.54 -2.72 23.91
N SER A 210 -24.40 -3.87 24.59
CA SER A 210 -24.58 -3.92 26.04
C SER A 210 -23.41 -3.23 26.76
N GLU A 211 -23.61 -2.88 28.04
CA GLU A 211 -22.60 -2.23 28.88
C GLU A 211 -21.28 -3.03 28.93
N GLN A 212 -21.36 -4.36 29.05
CA GLN A 212 -20.19 -5.24 29.00
C GLN A 212 -19.49 -5.17 27.64
N GLN A 213 -20.21 -5.38 26.53
CA GLN A 213 -19.61 -5.32 25.19
C GLN A 213 -18.97 -3.95 24.88
N TYR A 214 -19.50 -2.85 25.42
CA TYR A 214 -18.92 -1.53 25.25
C TYR A 214 -17.66 -1.32 26.12
N ALA A 215 -17.60 -1.93 27.31
CA ALA A 215 -16.37 -1.99 28.11
C ALA A 215 -15.29 -2.83 27.38
N ASP A 216 -15.64 -4.02 26.89
CA ASP A 216 -14.76 -4.90 26.10
C ASP A 216 -14.20 -4.16 24.86
N VAL A 217 -15.06 -3.43 24.12
CA VAL A 217 -14.65 -2.58 22.99
C VAL A 217 -13.73 -1.44 23.42
N THR A 218 -13.94 -0.84 24.59
CA THR A 218 -13.08 0.22 25.12
C THR A 218 -11.68 -0.31 25.47
N GLU A 219 -11.59 -1.54 25.99
CA GLU A 219 -10.32 -2.24 26.24
C GLU A 219 -9.63 -2.63 24.92
N ALA A 220 -10.34 -3.28 24.00
CA ALA A 220 -9.80 -3.65 22.69
C ALA A 220 -9.30 -2.44 21.89
N LYS A 221 -9.97 -1.28 22.00
CA LYS A 221 -9.56 -0.01 21.38
C LYS A 221 -8.26 0.56 21.99
N ALA A 222 -7.96 0.23 23.24
CA ALA A 222 -6.71 0.62 23.90
C ALA A 222 -5.52 -0.28 23.54
N ASP A 223 -5.75 -1.45 22.93
CA ASP A 223 -4.72 -2.38 22.46
C ASP A 223 -3.84 -1.78 21.34
N ASP A 224 -2.56 -2.13 21.28
CA ASP A 224 -1.65 -1.70 20.20
C ASP A 224 -1.95 -2.42 18.87
N MET A 225 -2.53 -3.62 18.90
CA MET A 225 -3.06 -4.32 17.73
C MET A 225 -4.13 -3.50 17.00
N VAL A 226 -5.05 -2.84 17.70
CA VAL A 226 -6.05 -1.95 17.06
C VAL A 226 -5.38 -0.73 16.44
N LYS A 227 -4.40 -0.11 17.12
CA LYS A 227 -3.61 1.01 16.58
C LYS A 227 -2.81 0.60 15.33
N GLN A 228 -2.31 -0.62 15.29
CA GLN A 228 -1.59 -1.19 14.16
C GLN A 228 -2.54 -1.55 12.99
N ILE A 229 -3.71 -2.12 13.28
CA ILE A 229 -4.78 -2.37 12.31
C ILE A 229 -5.18 -1.05 11.62
N ILE A 230 -5.46 0.02 12.36
CA ILE A 230 -5.81 1.31 11.72
C ILE A 230 -4.60 2.01 11.08
N GLY A 231 -3.36 1.68 11.44
CA GLY A 231 -2.15 2.32 10.90
C GLY A 231 -1.82 3.65 11.57
N THR A 232 -2.03 3.75 12.88
CA THR A 232 -1.61 4.90 13.71
C THR A 232 -0.42 4.58 14.62
N SER A 233 -0.15 3.30 14.88
CA SER A 233 1.10 2.86 15.51
C SER A 233 2.25 2.88 14.49
N PRO A 234 3.44 3.43 14.82
CA PRO A 234 4.61 3.31 13.95
C PRO A 234 5.04 1.84 13.86
N MET A 235 5.20 1.32 12.64
CA MET A 235 5.72 -0.03 12.44
C MET A 235 7.19 -0.06 12.84
N VAL A 236 7.47 -0.54 14.05
CA VAL A 236 8.82 -0.90 14.48
C VAL A 236 9.23 -2.15 13.73
N GLN A 237 9.77 -1.98 12.53
CA GLN A 237 10.62 -2.99 11.93
C GLN A 237 11.88 -3.09 12.81
N SER A 238 12.26 -4.31 13.20
CA SER A 238 13.65 -4.57 13.53
C SER A 238 14.45 -4.37 12.25
N ASP A 239 15.38 -3.41 12.23
CA ASP A 239 16.30 -3.24 11.11
C ASP A 239 16.92 -4.61 10.75
N PRO A 240 16.99 -4.99 9.46
CA PRO A 240 17.75 -6.17 9.09
C PRO A 240 19.18 -5.96 9.56
N THR A 241 19.63 -6.77 10.52
CA THR A 241 21.01 -6.74 10.99
C THR A 241 21.88 -6.94 9.75
N PRO A 242 22.76 -5.98 9.40
CA PRO A 242 23.49 -6.06 8.14
C PRO A 242 24.28 -7.37 8.12
N GLU A 243 24.07 -8.16 7.08
CA GLU A 243 24.86 -9.38 6.88
C GLU A 243 26.34 -8.97 6.91
N PRO A 244 27.20 -9.66 7.69
CA PRO A 244 28.62 -9.36 7.70
C PRO A 244 29.15 -9.58 6.29
N GLU A 245 29.81 -8.57 5.72
CA GLU A 245 30.45 -8.68 4.40
C GLU A 245 31.36 -9.93 4.40
N PRO A 246 31.25 -10.81 3.38
CA PRO A 246 32.02 -12.05 3.37
C PRO A 246 33.52 -11.72 3.38
N GLU A 247 34.25 -12.29 4.34
CA GLU A 247 35.70 -12.15 4.40
C GLU A 247 36.32 -12.66 3.08
N PRO A 248 37.28 -11.92 2.49
CA PRO A 248 37.84 -12.28 1.19
C PRO A 248 38.55 -13.64 1.25
N GLU A 249 38.25 -14.52 0.30
CA GLU A 249 38.91 -15.83 0.20
C GLU A 249 40.44 -15.66 0.09
N PRO A 250 41.24 -16.49 0.79
CA PRO A 250 42.69 -16.38 0.76
C PRO A 250 43.25 -16.77 -0.62
N GLU A 251 44.14 -15.94 -1.16
CA GLU A 251 44.84 -16.23 -2.43
C GLU A 251 45.62 -17.57 -2.34
N PRO A 252 45.61 -18.39 -3.41
CA PRO A 252 46.30 -19.69 -3.40
C PRO A 252 47.83 -19.54 -3.35
N GLU A 253 48.49 -20.35 -2.52
CA GLU A 253 49.95 -20.33 -2.37
C GLU A 253 50.69 -20.63 -3.70
N PRO A 254 51.80 -19.92 -4.00
CA PRO A 254 52.54 -20.11 -5.25
C PRO A 254 53.41 -21.37 -5.26
N GLU A 255 53.32 -22.15 -6.34
CA GLU A 255 54.05 -23.42 -6.50
C GLU A 255 55.59 -23.31 -6.36
N PRO A 256 56.27 -24.36 -5.86
CA PRO A 256 57.69 -24.32 -5.53
C PRO A 256 58.62 -24.32 -6.76
N LYS A 257 59.44 -23.27 -6.86
CA LYS A 257 60.42 -23.09 -7.94
C LYS A 257 61.50 -24.21 -7.99
N PRO A 258 61.81 -24.78 -9.17
CA PRO A 258 62.87 -25.79 -9.31
C PRO A 258 64.28 -25.21 -9.12
N LYS A 259 65.20 -26.02 -8.58
CA LYS A 259 66.58 -25.60 -8.24
C LYS A 259 67.57 -25.70 -9.43
N PRO A 260 68.63 -24.85 -9.50
CA PRO A 260 69.39 -24.62 -10.74
C PRO A 260 70.76 -25.31 -10.83
N LYS A 261 71.29 -25.45 -12.07
CA LYS A 261 72.72 -25.61 -12.49
C LYS A 261 72.80 -25.70 -14.04
N PRO A 262 73.94 -25.43 -14.71
CA PRO A 262 74.89 -24.32 -14.53
C PRO A 262 75.23 -23.56 -15.86
N LYS A 263 75.92 -22.41 -15.76
CA LYS A 263 76.52 -21.60 -16.86
C LYS A 263 78.01 -22.01 -17.13
N PRO A 264 78.79 -21.42 -18.08
CA PRO A 264 78.56 -20.35 -19.09
C PRO A 264 78.63 -20.91 -20.54
N LYS A 265 78.92 -20.23 -21.69
CA LYS A 265 79.63 -18.99 -22.16
C LYS A 265 79.08 -18.58 -23.56
N ALA A 266 79.41 -17.48 -24.25
CA ALA A 266 79.68 -16.05 -23.96
C ALA A 266 79.97 -15.29 -25.29
N LYS A 267 79.85 -13.93 -25.34
CA LYS A 267 80.05 -13.01 -26.51
C LYS A 267 78.89 -13.03 -27.55
N ALA A 268 78.53 -11.98 -28.30
CA ALA A 268 78.99 -10.57 -28.39
C ALA A 268 77.85 -9.57 -28.78
N LYS A 269 78.11 -8.26 -28.69
CA LYS A 269 77.39 -7.11 -29.34
C LYS A 269 78.15 -6.71 -30.64
N PRO A 270 77.73 -5.76 -31.53
CA PRO A 270 76.69 -4.71 -31.41
C PRO A 270 75.82 -4.44 -32.70
N LYS A 271 74.99 -3.35 -32.66
CA LYS A 271 74.64 -2.31 -33.69
C LYS A 271 74.48 -2.68 -35.21
N LYS A 272 73.69 -1.99 -36.07
CA LYS A 272 72.83 -0.76 -36.08
C LYS A 272 71.81 -0.97 -37.27
N THR A 273 70.78 -0.14 -37.54
CA THR A 273 70.79 0.92 -38.60
C THR A 273 69.34 1.22 -39.09
N GLU A 274 69.09 2.51 -39.41
CA GLU A 274 68.03 3.23 -40.19
C GLU A 274 66.65 2.59 -40.55
N GLU A 275 65.49 3.27 -40.68
CA GLU A 275 65.02 4.70 -40.75
C GLU A 275 64.35 5.07 -42.11
N GLN A 276 63.47 6.10 -42.09
CA GLN A 276 62.60 6.69 -43.15
C GLN A 276 61.21 6.03 -43.33
N ALA A 277 60.11 6.70 -43.73
CA ALA A 277 59.58 8.09 -43.72
C ALA A 277 58.48 8.15 -44.83
N GLU A 278 57.20 8.37 -44.50
CA GLU A 278 56.39 9.55 -44.90
C GLU A 278 55.77 9.52 -46.33
N PRO A 279 54.80 10.40 -46.70
CA PRO A 279 53.50 10.72 -46.06
C PRO A 279 52.31 10.56 -47.11
N PRO A 280 51.08 11.12 -46.95
CA PRO A 280 49.85 10.57 -47.62
C PRO A 280 49.05 11.49 -48.59
N ALA A 281 47.90 10.95 -49.08
CA ALA A 281 46.75 11.62 -49.75
C ALA A 281 46.93 12.04 -51.24
N PRO A 282 45.91 12.57 -51.98
CA PRO A 282 44.47 12.76 -51.67
C PRO A 282 43.46 12.40 -52.80
N SER A 283 42.15 12.34 -52.47
CA SER A 283 41.02 12.82 -53.31
C SER A 283 39.65 12.64 -52.59
N GLY A 284 38.67 13.54 -52.64
CA GLY A 284 38.68 14.97 -53.02
C GLY A 284 37.70 15.37 -54.12
N PHE A 285 36.46 15.73 -53.73
CA PHE A 285 35.39 16.53 -54.41
C PHE A 285 34.08 16.16 -53.67
N GLY A 286 33.11 17.03 -53.33
CA GLY A 286 32.81 18.47 -53.54
C GLY A 286 31.28 18.59 -53.48
N GLY A 287 30.60 19.56 -52.84
CA GLY A 287 30.96 20.95 -52.52
C GLY A 287 30.62 21.85 -53.71
N VAL A 288 29.91 22.99 -53.61
CA VAL A 288 29.28 23.73 -52.48
C VAL A 288 28.01 24.43 -53.07
N ALA A 289 27.05 25.00 -52.32
CA ALA A 289 26.92 26.45 -51.96
C ALA A 289 25.40 26.75 -51.85
N ASP A 290 24.83 27.55 -50.93
CA ASP A 290 25.08 28.96 -50.52
C ASP A 290 24.56 29.97 -51.58
N ASP A 291 23.80 31.04 -51.32
CA ASP A 291 23.15 31.66 -50.12
C ASP A 291 21.65 31.98 -50.46
N ASP A 292 20.84 32.97 -50.00
CA ASP A 292 20.94 34.13 -49.07
C ASP A 292 19.52 34.70 -48.68
N ASP A 293 19.48 35.76 -47.83
CA ASP A 293 18.54 36.91 -47.73
C ASP A 293 17.07 36.81 -47.20
N GLU A 294 16.92 36.84 -45.86
CA GLU A 294 16.30 37.92 -45.01
C GLU A 294 14.82 38.48 -45.22
N PRO A 295 14.25 39.47 -44.44
CA PRO A 295 12.98 39.17 -43.72
C PRO A 295 11.83 40.24 -43.62
N ASN A 296 10.66 39.79 -43.11
CA ASN A 296 9.66 40.56 -42.32
C ASN A 296 8.76 41.63 -43.07
N PRO A 297 8.02 42.55 -42.41
CA PRO A 297 6.68 42.42 -41.78
C PRO A 297 5.51 43.21 -42.43
N ALA A 298 4.25 42.87 -42.07
CA ALA A 298 3.04 43.73 -41.94
C ALA A 298 1.89 42.88 -41.30
N GLN A 299 1.00 43.30 -40.38
CA GLN A 299 0.18 44.53 -40.19
C GLN A 299 -0.95 44.71 -41.23
N ASP A 300 -2.16 45.19 -40.94
CA ASP A 300 -3.02 45.33 -39.72
C ASP A 300 -4.44 45.72 -40.22
N ASP A 301 -5.53 45.54 -39.44
CA ASP A 301 -6.65 46.52 -39.38
C ASP A 301 -7.77 46.19 -38.35
N GLU A 302 -8.56 47.20 -37.96
CA GLU A 302 -9.58 47.15 -36.89
C GLU A 302 -11.04 47.05 -37.36
N ALA A 303 -11.94 46.60 -36.48
CA ALA A 303 -13.30 47.16 -36.33
C ALA A 303 -13.87 46.92 -34.92
N ALA A 304 -14.49 47.94 -34.32
CA ALA A 304 -14.92 47.92 -32.91
C ALA A 304 -16.39 47.49 -32.71
N GLY A 305 -16.72 47.06 -31.48
CA GLY A 305 -18.08 46.75 -31.04
C GLY A 305 -18.27 46.89 -29.53
N VAL A 306 -18.57 48.11 -29.06
CA VAL A 306 -18.88 48.41 -27.65
C VAL A 306 -20.35 48.75 -27.51
N VAL A 307 -21.05 48.04 -26.61
CA VAL A 307 -22.31 48.47 -25.98
C VAL A 307 -22.30 48.03 -24.51
N ASN A 308 -23.04 48.77 -23.69
CA ASN A 308 -23.02 48.67 -22.22
C ASN A 308 -24.17 47.80 -21.69
N GLY A 309 -24.11 47.50 -20.39
CA GLY A 309 -25.23 46.98 -19.61
C GLY A 309 -25.15 45.47 -19.31
N ASP A 310 -25.52 44.99 -18.12
CA ASP A 310 -25.91 45.71 -16.90
C ASP A 310 -25.45 44.95 -15.64
N GLU A 311 -25.23 45.69 -14.56
CA GLU A 311 -25.06 45.14 -13.21
C GLU A 311 -26.43 45.03 -12.54
N ASP A 312 -27.07 43.85 -12.51
CA ASP A 312 -28.18 43.53 -11.56
C ASP A 312 -28.66 42.07 -11.71
N GLU A 313 -28.13 41.13 -10.91
CA GLU A 313 -28.86 39.90 -10.51
C GLU A 313 -28.39 39.36 -9.14
N LEU A 314 -28.33 40.24 -8.15
CA LEU A 314 -28.07 39.90 -6.74
C LEU A 314 -29.25 40.31 -5.82
N ASP A 315 -30.47 39.87 -6.13
CA ASP A 315 -31.57 39.81 -5.15
C ASP A 315 -32.73 38.89 -5.61
N ALA A 316 -32.65 37.60 -5.24
CA ALA A 316 -33.68 36.61 -5.62
C ALA A 316 -33.84 35.44 -4.61
N LEU A 317 -33.44 35.60 -3.34
CA LEU A 317 -33.35 34.48 -2.38
C LEU A 317 -33.81 34.75 -0.94
N ASP A 318 -34.57 35.83 -0.68
CA ASP A 318 -35.13 36.13 0.66
C ASP A 318 -36.67 36.24 0.67
N ALA A 319 -37.33 35.57 -0.28
CA ALA A 319 -38.79 35.60 -0.48
C ALA A 319 -39.47 34.23 -0.24
N LEU A 320 -38.89 33.37 0.61
CA LEU A 320 -39.37 32.00 0.85
C LEU A 320 -39.43 31.59 2.34
N LEU A 321 -39.49 32.58 3.25
CA LEU A 321 -39.63 32.38 4.71
C LEU A 321 -40.78 33.21 5.33
N ALA A 322 -41.87 33.40 4.60
CA ALA A 322 -43.10 34.00 5.11
C ALA A 322 -44.34 33.29 4.55
N GLY A 323 -44.97 32.39 5.33
CA GLY A 323 -46.25 31.77 4.95
C GLY A 323 -46.47 30.32 5.38
N PHE A 324 -46.33 29.99 6.67
CA PHE A 324 -46.98 28.81 7.27
C PHE A 324 -47.13 28.99 8.80
N ASP A 325 -48.07 29.84 9.20
CA ASP A 325 -48.45 30.09 10.60
C ASP A 325 -49.96 30.45 10.66
N ASP A 326 -50.81 29.43 10.43
CA ASP A 326 -52.23 29.31 10.84
C ASP A 326 -52.63 27.81 10.76
#